data_AF-A0A6N7HLB6-F1
#
_entry.id   AF-A0A6N7HLB6-F1
#
_cell.length_a   1.000
_cell.length_b   1.000
_cell.length_c   1.000
_cell.angle_alpha   90.00
_cell.angle_beta   90.00
_cell.angle_gamma   90.00
#
_symmetry.space_group_name_H-M   'P 1'
#
loop_
_entity.id
_entity.type
_entity.pdbx_description
1 polymer ?
#
loop_
_entity_poly.entity_id
_entity_poly.type
_entity_poly.pdbx_seq_one_letter_code
_entity_poly.pdbx_strand_id
1 'polypeptide(L)'
;AETLLVAVGRGPNSAGHGYEEAGIRMERGFVLADDRLRTNLDNVFAVGDLVPGLQLAHRGFQHGILVAEEIAGLDPRPIDEAGIPRVTYCKPEVASVGLTEAQAKEKFGGADTYTYALSGNGKSQILKTAGGVKLVKAPDGPVVGVTMVGERVGELVGEAQLIYNWEAYPEDVAPLVHAHPTQTEALGEAFLALAGKPLHVHG
;
A
#
# COMPACT_ATOMS: atom_id res chain seq x y z
N ALA A 1 10.67 34.53 4.47
CA ALA A 1 9.88 33.88 3.41
C ALA A 1 8.72 34.81 3.03
N GLU A 2 8.35 34.87 1.76
CA GLU A 2 7.26 35.73 1.25
C GLU A 2 5.89 35.03 1.25
N THR A 3 5.87 33.71 1.43
CA THR A 3 4.65 32.89 1.51
C THR A 3 4.88 31.72 2.47
N LEU A 4 3.79 31.20 3.05
CA LEU A 4 3.76 30.04 3.92
C LEU A 4 2.79 28.99 3.35
N LEU A 5 3.26 27.76 3.13
CA LEU A 5 2.42 26.60 2.82
C LEU A 5 2.06 25.88 4.12
N VAL A 6 0.76 25.71 4.38
CA VAL A 6 0.25 24.91 5.49
C VAL A 6 -0.33 23.62 4.94
N ALA A 7 0.39 22.51 5.11
CA ALA A 7 0.03 21.17 4.61
C ALA A 7 0.08 20.12 5.73
N VAL A 8 -0.58 20.41 6.86
CA VAL A 8 -0.52 19.62 8.10
C VAL A 8 -1.52 18.45 8.15
N GLY A 9 -2.37 18.28 7.14
CA GLY A 9 -3.37 17.22 7.06
C GLY A 9 -4.68 17.69 6.42
N ARG A 10 -5.70 16.81 6.42
CA ARG A 10 -7.07 17.11 5.97
C ARG A 10 -8.08 16.68 7.03
N GLY A 11 -9.13 17.46 7.20
CA GLY A 11 -10.35 17.04 7.92
C GLY A 11 -11.43 16.56 6.95
N PRO A 12 -12.38 15.73 7.41
CA PRO A 12 -13.53 15.32 6.61
C PRO A 12 -14.47 16.52 6.38
N ASN A 13 -15.08 16.59 5.19
CA ASN A 13 -16.12 17.58 4.92
C ASN A 13 -17.49 17.05 5.34
N SER A 14 -17.79 17.15 6.64
CA SER A 14 -18.98 16.54 7.26
C SER A 14 -19.86 17.51 8.05
N ALA A 15 -19.35 18.70 8.37
CA ALA A 15 -20.06 19.68 9.17
C ALA A 15 -21.24 20.31 8.40
N GLY A 16 -22.38 20.49 9.06
CA GLY A 16 -23.56 21.15 8.48
C GLY A 16 -24.31 20.32 7.43
N HIS A 17 -24.04 19.02 7.34
CA HIS A 17 -24.71 18.10 6.41
C HIS A 17 -25.89 17.32 7.00
N GLY A 18 -26.25 17.56 8.27
CA GLY A 18 -27.41 16.91 8.91
C GLY A 18 -27.12 15.54 9.53
N TYR A 19 -25.85 15.09 9.54
CA TYR A 19 -25.49 13.73 9.96
C TYR A 19 -25.73 13.49 11.46
N GLU A 20 -25.36 14.44 12.31
CA GLU A 20 -25.57 14.34 13.76
C GLU A 20 -27.06 14.39 14.11
N GLU A 21 -27.83 15.26 13.44
CA GLU A 21 -29.28 15.38 13.58
C GLU A 21 -30.01 14.10 13.14
N ALA A 22 -29.48 13.41 12.13
CA ALA A 22 -29.97 12.10 11.69
C ALA A 22 -29.53 10.95 12.61
N GLY A 23 -28.69 11.21 13.62
CA GLY A 23 -28.20 10.20 14.56
C GLY A 23 -27.03 9.34 14.06
N ILE A 24 -26.32 9.79 13.02
CA ILE A 24 -25.08 9.13 12.56
C ILE A 24 -23.97 9.38 13.60
N ARG A 25 -23.31 8.30 14.04
CA ARG A 25 -22.20 8.38 14.98
C ARG A 25 -20.96 8.94 14.28
N MET A 26 -20.35 9.94 14.90
CA MET A 26 -19.18 10.62 14.39
C MET A 26 -18.12 10.81 15.47
N GLU A 27 -16.85 10.84 15.07
CA GLU A 27 -15.73 11.13 15.96
C GLU A 27 -14.75 12.08 15.26
N ARG A 28 -14.45 13.23 15.90
CA ARG A 28 -13.54 14.26 15.34
C ARG A 28 -13.93 14.69 13.91
N GLY A 29 -15.23 14.71 13.62
CA GLY A 29 -15.80 15.04 12.32
C GLY A 29 -15.89 13.87 11.33
N PHE A 30 -15.29 12.71 11.60
CA PHE A 30 -15.41 11.56 10.70
C PHE A 30 -16.68 10.76 11.01
N VAL A 31 -17.32 10.21 9.98
CA VAL A 31 -18.41 9.25 10.16
C VAL A 31 -17.82 7.91 10.56
N LEU A 32 -18.32 7.34 11.65
CA LEU A 32 -17.90 6.02 12.10
C LEU A 32 -18.62 4.95 11.27
N ALA A 33 -17.83 4.09 10.64
CA ALA A 33 -18.31 2.96 9.86
C ALA A 33 -17.52 1.70 10.22
N ASP A 34 -18.14 0.54 10.04
CA ASP A 34 -17.48 -0.75 10.21
C ASP A 34 -16.59 -1.13 9.01
N ASP A 35 -15.99 -2.32 9.04
CA ASP A 35 -15.11 -2.82 7.98
C ASP A 35 -15.84 -3.09 6.65
N ARG A 36 -17.18 -3.02 6.64
CA ARG A 36 -18.02 -3.05 5.43
C ARG A 36 -18.62 -1.69 5.10
N LEU A 37 -18.09 -0.64 5.72
CA LEU A 37 -18.45 0.75 5.49
C LEU A 37 -19.90 1.10 5.87
N ARG A 38 -20.53 0.26 6.70
CA ARG A 38 -21.87 0.50 7.24
C ARG A 38 -21.77 1.44 8.43
N THR A 39 -22.67 2.42 8.49
CA THR A 39 -22.83 3.28 9.66
C THR A 39 -23.66 2.58 10.74
N ASN A 40 -23.98 3.29 11.83
CA ASN A 40 -24.91 2.80 12.85
C ASN A 40 -26.39 2.82 12.43
N LEU A 41 -26.73 3.31 11.24
CA LEU A 41 -28.08 3.33 10.71
C LEU A 41 -28.23 2.30 9.59
N ASP A 42 -29.36 1.61 9.56
CA ASP A 42 -29.64 0.56 8.57
C ASP A 42 -29.61 1.14 7.14
N ASN A 43 -28.94 0.42 6.24
CA ASN A 43 -28.79 0.79 4.83
C ASN A 43 -28.13 2.16 4.58
N VAL A 44 -27.39 2.69 5.56
CA VAL A 44 -26.60 3.92 5.41
C VAL A 44 -25.12 3.59 5.49
N PHE A 45 -24.36 4.03 4.49
CA PHE A 45 -22.94 3.75 4.33
C PHE A 45 -22.13 5.06 4.26
N ALA A 46 -20.84 4.98 4.60
CA ALA A 46 -19.91 6.10 4.48
C ALA A 46 -18.59 5.65 3.85
N VAL A 47 -18.05 6.44 2.91
CA VAL A 47 -16.92 6.04 2.06
C VAL A 47 -15.84 7.11 1.98
N GLY A 48 -14.64 6.71 1.53
CA GLY A 48 -13.54 7.63 1.22
C GLY A 48 -13.09 8.48 2.42
N ASP A 49 -12.78 9.74 2.16
CA ASP A 49 -12.26 10.69 3.16
C ASP A 49 -13.26 11.03 4.28
N LEU A 50 -14.52 10.60 4.18
CA LEU A 50 -15.56 10.83 5.21
C LEU A 50 -15.41 9.89 6.42
N VAL A 51 -14.78 8.72 6.22
CA VAL A 51 -14.50 7.74 7.28
C VAL A 51 -13.04 7.81 7.73
N PRO A 52 -12.70 7.41 8.96
CA PRO A 52 -11.31 7.36 9.41
C PRO A 52 -10.43 6.48 8.51
N GLY A 53 -9.15 6.83 8.40
CA GLY A 53 -8.16 6.03 7.66
C GLY A 53 -7.37 6.85 6.63
N LEU A 54 -6.78 6.16 5.66
CA LEU A 54 -5.99 6.79 4.61
C LEU A 54 -6.90 7.67 3.72
N GLN A 55 -6.44 8.88 3.39
CA GLN A 55 -7.16 9.81 2.52
C GLN A 55 -6.59 9.74 1.10
N LEU A 56 -6.88 8.63 0.42
CA LEU A 56 -6.35 8.29 -0.90
C LEU A 56 -7.48 8.05 -1.90
N ALA A 57 -7.31 8.53 -3.12
CA ALA A 57 -8.34 8.45 -4.16
C ALA A 57 -8.74 6.99 -4.46
N HIS A 58 -7.76 6.12 -4.70
CA HIS A 58 -8.00 4.70 -5.00
C HIS A 58 -8.59 3.91 -3.83
N ARG A 59 -8.34 4.30 -2.58
CA ARG A 59 -9.09 3.78 -1.42
C ARG A 59 -10.57 4.15 -1.53
N GLY A 60 -10.87 5.42 -1.80
CA GLY A 60 -12.24 5.89 -2.03
C GLY A 60 -12.95 5.15 -3.17
N PHE A 61 -12.24 4.83 -4.26
CA PHE A 61 -12.79 4.03 -5.36
C PHE A 61 -13.16 2.62 -4.89
N GLN A 62 -12.25 1.94 -4.17
CA GLN A 62 -12.51 0.60 -3.65
C GLN A 62 -13.67 0.58 -2.64
N HIS A 63 -13.77 1.62 -1.79
CA HIS A 63 -14.90 1.79 -0.87
C HIS A 63 -16.23 1.88 -1.63
N GLY A 64 -16.27 2.67 -2.70
CA GLY A 64 -17.46 2.80 -3.54
C GLY A 64 -17.87 1.47 -4.19
N ILE A 65 -16.91 0.70 -4.68
CA ILE A 65 -17.15 -0.64 -5.24
C ILE A 65 -17.71 -1.58 -4.16
N LEU A 66 -17.06 -1.65 -3.00
CA LEU A 66 -17.52 -2.49 -1.88
C LEU A 66 -18.96 -2.15 -1.50
N VAL A 67 -19.29 -0.87 -1.29
CA VAL A 67 -20.65 -0.47 -0.92
C VAL A 67 -21.66 -0.79 -2.03
N ALA A 68 -21.29 -0.61 -3.30
CA ALA A 68 -22.17 -0.96 -4.41
C ALA A 68 -22.46 -2.47 -4.46
N GLU A 69 -21.43 -3.31 -4.28
CA GLU A 69 -21.57 -4.77 -4.22
C GLU A 69 -22.36 -5.24 -2.99
N GLU A 70 -22.17 -4.57 -1.85
CA GLU A 70 -22.91 -4.79 -0.61
C GLU A 70 -24.40 -4.53 -0.79
N ILE A 71 -24.75 -3.38 -1.37
CA ILE A 71 -26.14 -3.00 -1.69
C ILE A 71 -26.75 -3.99 -2.69
N ALA A 72 -25.94 -4.50 -3.63
CA ALA A 72 -26.37 -5.50 -4.61
C ALA A 72 -26.49 -6.93 -4.03
N GLY A 73 -26.12 -7.17 -2.77
CA GLY A 73 -26.17 -8.49 -2.15
C GLY A 73 -25.12 -9.46 -2.68
N LEU A 74 -23.99 -8.97 -3.20
CA LEU A 74 -22.92 -9.78 -3.80
C LEU A 74 -21.86 -10.27 -2.80
N ASP A 75 -22.05 -9.97 -1.51
CA ASP A 75 -21.15 -10.34 -0.41
C ASP A 75 -19.66 -10.05 -0.68
N PRO A 76 -19.29 -8.77 -0.91
CA PRO A 76 -17.92 -8.38 -1.22
C PRO A 76 -16.96 -8.68 -0.08
N ARG A 77 -15.71 -9.03 -0.44
CA ARG A 77 -14.64 -9.19 0.55
C ARG A 77 -14.33 -7.84 1.23
N PRO A 78 -14.08 -7.82 2.55
CA PRO A 78 -13.57 -6.63 3.22
C PRO A 78 -12.28 -6.11 2.59
N ILE A 79 -12.06 -4.81 2.68
CA ILE A 79 -10.85 -4.17 2.16
C ILE A 79 -9.71 -4.38 3.15
N ASP A 80 -8.61 -4.97 2.68
CA ASP A 80 -7.35 -4.94 3.44
C ASP A 80 -6.71 -3.56 3.33
N GLU A 81 -6.89 -2.73 4.36
CA GLU A 81 -6.31 -1.39 4.47
C GLU A 81 -4.78 -1.39 4.40
N ALA A 82 -4.11 -2.47 4.85
CA ALA A 82 -2.66 -2.58 4.73
C ALA A 82 -2.24 -2.81 3.27
N GLY A 83 -3.07 -3.50 2.49
CA GLY A 83 -2.87 -3.78 1.07
C GLY A 83 -3.10 -2.60 0.13
N ILE A 84 -3.50 -1.43 0.65
CA ILE A 84 -3.69 -0.23 -0.17
C ILE A 84 -2.32 0.38 -0.51
N PRO A 85 -1.96 0.51 -1.80
CA PRO A 85 -0.69 1.08 -2.20
C PRO A 85 -0.63 2.58 -1.85
N ARG A 86 0.55 3.05 -1.45
CA ARG A 86 0.81 4.45 -1.12
C ARG A 86 1.98 4.95 -1.95
N VAL A 87 1.81 6.07 -2.62
CA VAL A 87 2.85 6.69 -3.46
C VAL A 87 3.00 8.16 -3.09
N THR A 88 4.24 8.57 -2.82
CA THR A 88 4.63 9.97 -2.73
C THR A 88 5.39 10.33 -4.00
N TYR A 89 4.79 11.21 -4.81
CA TYR A 89 5.31 11.63 -6.11
C TYR A 89 6.40 12.73 -5.98
N CYS A 90 7.30 12.57 -5.02
CA CYS A 90 8.50 13.40 -4.89
C CYS A 90 9.62 12.89 -5.79
N LYS A 91 10.80 13.51 -5.72
CA LYS A 91 11.98 13.11 -6.50
C LYS A 91 13.16 12.78 -5.57
N PRO A 92 13.61 11.52 -5.48
CA PRO A 92 13.00 10.31 -6.06
C PRO A 92 11.63 9.99 -5.44
N GLU A 93 10.82 9.17 -6.11
CA GLU A 93 9.52 8.75 -5.60
C GLU A 93 9.67 7.76 -4.45
N VAL A 94 8.62 7.65 -3.62
CA VAL A 94 8.48 6.62 -2.59
C VAL A 94 7.17 5.87 -2.82
N ALA A 95 7.24 4.56 -2.96
CA ALA A 95 6.06 3.69 -3.12
C ALA A 95 6.07 2.60 -2.05
N SER A 96 4.91 2.23 -1.52
CA SER A 96 4.80 1.13 -0.55
C SER A 96 3.45 0.44 -0.60
N VAL A 97 3.42 -0.82 -0.19
CA VAL A 97 2.20 -1.61 0.06
C VAL A 97 2.48 -2.59 1.20
N GLY A 98 1.45 -2.90 1.99
CA GLY A 98 1.56 -3.82 3.12
C GLY A 98 2.18 -3.19 4.36
N LEU A 99 2.74 -4.07 5.20
CA LEU A 99 3.25 -3.80 6.52
C LEU A 99 4.69 -3.30 6.49
N THR A 100 5.01 -2.38 7.41
CA THR A 100 6.40 -2.10 7.78
C THR A 100 6.99 -3.27 8.56
N GLU A 101 8.33 -3.32 8.66
CA GLU A 101 9.02 -4.32 9.48
C GLU A 101 8.56 -4.30 10.95
N ALA A 102 8.35 -3.10 11.52
CA ALA A 102 7.87 -2.96 12.89
C ALA A 102 6.45 -3.56 13.05
N GLN A 103 5.54 -3.25 12.13
CA GLN A 103 4.18 -3.80 12.13
C GLN A 103 4.18 -5.32 11.91
N ALA A 104 5.05 -5.83 11.04
CA ALA A 104 5.19 -7.27 10.83
C ALA A 104 5.70 -7.98 12.09
N LYS A 105 6.72 -7.42 12.76
CA LYS A 105 7.23 -7.95 14.05
C LYS A 105 6.16 -7.92 15.14
N GLU A 106 5.37 -6.85 15.22
CA GLU A 106 4.25 -6.76 16.15
C GLU A 106 3.15 -7.80 15.86
N LYS A 107 2.78 -7.96 14.59
CA LYS A 107 1.70 -8.87 14.17
C LYS A 107 2.09 -10.35 14.22
N PHE A 108 3.33 -10.68 13.87
CA PHE A 108 3.77 -12.08 13.66
C PHE A 108 4.84 -12.54 14.66
N GLY A 109 5.30 -11.69 15.57
CA GLY A 109 6.37 -12.02 16.52
C GLY A 109 7.78 -12.05 15.90
N GLY A 110 7.92 -11.73 14.62
CA GLY A 110 9.19 -11.68 13.89
C GLY A 110 8.98 -11.13 12.47
N ALA A 111 10.08 -10.85 11.77
CA ALA A 111 10.06 -10.54 10.34
C ALA A 111 11.46 -10.69 9.75
N ASP A 112 11.53 -11.28 8.55
CA ASP A 112 12.72 -11.27 7.72
C ASP A 112 12.62 -10.11 6.72
N THR A 113 13.73 -9.41 6.49
CA THR A 113 13.74 -8.32 5.51
C THR A 113 14.95 -8.41 4.60
N TYR A 114 14.77 -7.95 3.38
CA TYR A 114 15.84 -7.81 2.41
C TYR A 114 15.69 -6.50 1.66
N THR A 115 16.79 -5.80 1.40
CA THR A 115 16.80 -4.55 0.62
C THR A 115 17.74 -4.70 -0.56
N TYR A 116 17.17 -4.68 -1.77
CA TYR A 116 17.94 -4.62 -3.00
C TYR A 116 18.25 -3.17 -3.34
N ALA A 117 19.54 -2.83 -3.49
CA ALA A 117 19.95 -1.48 -3.86
C ALA A 117 19.78 -1.26 -5.37
N LEU A 118 19.15 -0.14 -5.77
CA LEU A 118 19.00 0.21 -7.20
C LEU A 118 20.33 0.49 -7.90
N SER A 119 21.44 0.60 -7.15
CA SER A 119 22.79 0.61 -7.71
C SER A 119 23.12 -0.65 -8.51
N GLY A 120 22.56 -1.81 -8.12
CA GLY A 120 22.74 -3.08 -8.83
C GLY A 120 21.86 -3.25 -10.08
N ASN A 121 20.85 -2.39 -10.27
CA ASN A 121 19.92 -2.50 -11.39
C ASN A 121 20.37 -1.63 -12.59
N GLY A 122 20.65 -2.27 -13.73
CA GLY A 122 21.14 -1.59 -14.93
C GLY A 122 20.19 -0.51 -15.46
N LYS A 123 18.87 -0.72 -15.40
CA LYS A 123 17.90 0.31 -15.82
C LYS A 123 17.94 1.54 -14.91
N SER A 124 18.10 1.34 -13.61
CA SER A 124 18.22 2.41 -12.61
C SER A 124 19.50 3.21 -12.80
N GLN A 125 20.61 2.57 -13.19
CA GLN A 125 21.83 3.27 -13.61
C GLN A 125 21.61 4.17 -14.82
N ILE A 126 20.89 3.68 -15.85
CA ILE A 126 20.54 4.48 -17.04
C ILE A 126 19.69 5.70 -16.65
N LEU A 127 18.75 5.53 -15.72
CA LEU A 127 17.90 6.61 -15.20
C LEU A 127 18.62 7.52 -14.19
N LYS A 128 19.85 7.17 -13.78
CA LYS A 128 20.63 7.89 -12.76
C LYS A 128 19.86 8.05 -11.44
N THR A 129 19.13 7.01 -11.05
CA THR A 129 18.37 7.00 -9.79
C THR A 129 19.08 6.18 -8.71
N ALA A 130 18.89 6.60 -7.47
CA ALA A 130 19.33 5.91 -6.28
C ALA A 130 18.11 5.47 -5.45
N GLY A 131 18.35 4.59 -4.49
CA GLY A 131 17.32 4.04 -3.61
C GLY A 131 17.36 2.52 -3.59
N GLY A 132 16.23 1.90 -3.30
CA GLY A 132 16.16 0.46 -3.15
C GLY A 132 14.74 -0.08 -3.06
N VAL A 133 14.64 -1.40 -3.16
CA VAL A 133 13.42 -2.19 -2.97
C VAL A 133 13.61 -3.00 -1.69
N LYS A 134 12.83 -2.69 -0.66
CA LYS A 134 12.79 -3.44 0.61
C LYS A 134 11.57 -4.35 0.64
N LEU A 135 11.82 -5.63 0.88
CA LEU A 135 10.80 -6.64 1.17
C LEU A 135 10.75 -6.90 2.68
N VAL A 136 9.55 -7.18 3.19
CA VAL A 136 9.26 -7.60 4.56
C VAL A 136 8.46 -8.90 4.48
N LYS A 137 9.00 -9.98 5.03
CA LYS A 137 8.41 -11.32 5.03
C LYS A 137 8.05 -11.73 6.46
N ALA A 138 6.89 -12.33 6.63
CA ALA A 138 6.51 -12.93 7.90
C ALA A 138 7.36 -14.19 8.18
N PRO A 139 7.62 -14.55 9.45
CA PRO A 139 8.32 -15.78 9.80
C PRO A 139 7.59 -16.99 9.19
N ASP A 140 8.32 -17.84 8.47
CA ASP A 140 7.79 -19.01 7.75
C ASP A 140 6.57 -18.71 6.85
N GLY A 141 6.44 -17.46 6.40
CA GLY A 141 5.25 -16.95 5.73
C GLY A 141 5.55 -16.15 4.46
N PRO A 142 4.53 -15.47 3.91
CA PRO A 142 4.65 -14.73 2.67
C PRO A 142 5.34 -13.37 2.87
N VAL A 143 5.58 -12.67 1.75
CA VAL A 143 5.96 -11.25 1.78
C VAL A 143 4.74 -10.41 2.15
N VAL A 144 4.81 -9.75 3.30
CA VAL A 144 3.73 -8.95 3.91
C VAL A 144 3.97 -7.45 3.77
N GLY A 145 5.04 -7.03 3.11
CA GLY A 145 5.30 -5.62 2.89
C GLY A 145 6.37 -5.37 1.84
N VAL A 146 6.17 -4.34 1.04
CA VAL A 146 7.11 -3.86 0.03
C VAL A 146 7.23 -2.35 0.13
N THR A 147 8.45 -1.84 0.24
CA THR A 147 8.76 -0.40 0.18
C THR A 147 9.80 -0.15 -0.89
N MET A 148 9.60 0.85 -1.73
CA MET A 148 10.47 1.19 -2.84
C MET A 148 10.79 2.68 -2.83
N VAL A 149 12.04 3.03 -3.10
CA VAL A 149 12.50 4.41 -3.29
C VAL A 149 13.30 4.46 -4.58
N GLY A 150 12.99 5.40 -5.47
CA GLY A 150 13.67 5.59 -6.74
C GLY A 150 12.84 6.42 -7.73
N GLU A 151 13.42 6.78 -8.88
CA GLU A 151 12.65 7.37 -9.97
C GLU A 151 11.65 6.34 -10.49
N ARG A 152 10.40 6.75 -10.73
CA ARG A 152 9.32 5.94 -11.34
C ARG A 152 8.91 4.69 -10.55
N VAL A 153 9.28 4.55 -9.28
CA VAL A 153 8.89 3.37 -8.49
C VAL A 153 7.38 3.32 -8.18
N GLY A 154 6.67 4.44 -8.31
CA GLY A 154 5.21 4.49 -8.27
C GLY A 154 4.57 3.59 -9.33
N GLU A 155 5.20 3.43 -10.51
CA GLU A 155 4.71 2.54 -11.56
C GLU A 155 4.94 1.05 -11.23
N LEU A 156 5.88 0.74 -10.34
CA LEU A 156 6.17 -0.63 -9.90
C LEU A 156 5.22 -1.11 -8.80
N VAL A 157 4.46 -0.19 -8.17
CA VAL A 157 3.61 -0.51 -7.02
C VAL A 157 2.46 -1.45 -7.38
N GLY A 158 2.01 -1.45 -8.64
CA GLY A 158 0.96 -2.36 -9.09
C GLY A 158 1.36 -3.83 -8.99
N GLU A 159 2.60 -4.16 -9.37
CA GLU A 159 3.12 -5.53 -9.20
C GLU A 159 3.34 -5.87 -7.73
N ALA A 160 3.91 -4.95 -6.95
CA ALA A 160 4.08 -5.14 -5.51
C ALA A 160 2.73 -5.41 -4.81
N GLN A 161 1.67 -4.68 -5.21
CA GLN A 161 0.32 -4.88 -4.71
C GLN A 161 -0.23 -6.25 -5.11
N LEU A 162 -0.03 -6.69 -6.36
CA LEU A 162 -0.45 -8.02 -6.81
C LEU A 162 0.21 -9.12 -5.96
N ILE A 163 1.52 -9.03 -5.78
CA ILE A 163 2.31 -10.01 -5.01
C ILE A 163 1.84 -10.08 -3.55
N TYR A 164 1.65 -8.91 -2.91
CA TYR A 164 1.14 -8.83 -1.54
C TYR A 164 -0.26 -9.47 -1.41
N ASN A 165 -1.19 -9.14 -2.32
CA ASN A 165 -2.57 -9.66 -2.26
C ASN A 165 -2.68 -11.14 -2.66
N TRP A 166 -1.67 -11.69 -3.34
CA TRP A 166 -1.54 -13.12 -3.58
C TRP A 166 -0.96 -13.86 -2.37
N GLU A 167 -0.53 -13.15 -1.31
CA GLU A 167 0.17 -13.76 -0.18
C GLU A 167 1.36 -14.60 -0.67
N ALA A 168 2.10 -14.07 -1.64
CA ALA A 168 3.14 -14.82 -2.32
C ALA A 168 4.35 -15.04 -1.41
N TYR A 169 4.91 -16.25 -1.49
CA TYR A 169 6.20 -16.58 -0.93
C TYR A 169 7.33 -16.10 -1.85
N PRO A 170 8.54 -15.88 -1.32
CA PRO A 170 9.67 -15.53 -2.16
C PRO A 170 9.92 -16.51 -3.31
N GLU A 171 9.69 -17.79 -3.05
CA GLU A 171 9.87 -18.89 -3.99
C GLU A 171 8.84 -18.89 -5.13
N ASP A 172 7.69 -18.20 -4.97
CA ASP A 172 6.68 -18.06 -6.02
C ASP A 172 7.07 -17.00 -7.06
N VAL A 173 7.72 -15.92 -6.60
CA VAL A 173 8.10 -14.78 -7.45
C VAL A 173 9.48 -14.96 -8.07
N ALA A 174 10.42 -15.58 -7.35
CA ALA A 174 11.78 -15.85 -7.83
C ALA A 174 11.90 -16.52 -9.22
N PRO A 175 11.03 -17.47 -9.64
CA PRO A 175 11.11 -18.07 -10.97
C PRO A 175 10.47 -17.23 -12.09
N LEU A 176 9.81 -16.11 -11.78
CA LEU A 176 9.18 -15.25 -12.78
C LEU A 176 10.25 -14.50 -13.60
N VAL A 177 9.97 -14.31 -14.88
CA VAL A 177 10.88 -13.64 -15.80
C VAL A 177 10.54 -12.15 -15.87
N HIS A 178 11.33 -11.33 -15.18
CA HIS A 178 11.30 -9.88 -15.33
C HIS A 178 12.07 -9.45 -16.59
N ALA A 179 11.48 -8.53 -17.36
CA ALA A 179 12.08 -8.08 -18.62
C ALA A 179 13.36 -7.26 -18.39
N HIS A 180 14.38 -7.46 -19.24
CA HIS A 180 15.67 -6.76 -19.16
C HIS A 180 15.88 -5.79 -20.35
N PRO A 181 16.40 -4.56 -20.14
CA PRO A 181 16.59 -3.90 -18.85
C PRO A 181 15.33 -3.13 -18.40
N THR A 182 14.81 -3.42 -17.20
CA THR A 182 13.72 -2.68 -16.55
C THR A 182 14.01 -2.44 -15.06
N GLN A 183 13.35 -1.45 -14.45
CA GLN A 183 13.46 -1.26 -12.99
C GLN A 183 12.73 -2.36 -12.21
N THR A 184 11.75 -3.01 -12.84
CA THR A 184 11.00 -4.12 -12.26
C THR A 184 11.90 -5.31 -11.91
N GLU A 185 13.02 -5.50 -12.61
CA GLU A 185 14.04 -6.49 -12.23
C GLU A 185 14.54 -6.30 -10.78
N ALA A 186 14.49 -5.08 -10.23
CA ALA A 186 14.86 -4.85 -8.83
C ALA A 186 13.89 -5.51 -7.83
N LEU A 187 12.60 -5.64 -8.19
CA LEU A 187 11.67 -6.47 -7.42
C LEU A 187 12.07 -7.94 -7.55
N GLY A 188 12.24 -8.44 -8.77
CA GLY A 188 12.67 -9.83 -9.02
C GLY A 188 13.94 -10.23 -8.26
N GLU A 189 14.99 -9.39 -8.29
CA GLU A 189 16.24 -9.61 -7.55
C GLU A 189 16.03 -9.61 -6.02
N ALA A 190 15.18 -8.74 -5.50
CA ALA A 190 14.86 -8.73 -4.08
C ALA A 190 14.19 -10.04 -3.65
N PHE A 191 13.27 -10.57 -4.47
CA PHE A 191 12.60 -11.85 -4.24
C PHE A 191 13.55 -13.04 -4.40
N LEU A 192 14.43 -13.04 -5.42
CA LEU A 192 15.49 -14.02 -5.61
C LEU A 192 16.41 -14.12 -4.40
N ALA A 193 16.85 -12.97 -3.87
CA ALA A 193 17.71 -12.93 -2.69
C ALA A 193 17.00 -13.48 -1.45
N LEU A 194 15.73 -13.13 -1.24
CA LEU A 194 14.96 -13.60 -0.10
C LEU A 194 14.61 -15.09 -0.20
N ALA A 195 14.54 -15.64 -1.41
CA ALA A 195 14.45 -17.07 -1.70
C ALA A 195 15.82 -17.81 -1.65
N GLY A 196 16.90 -17.13 -1.24
CA GLY A 196 18.23 -17.70 -1.09
C GLY A 196 19.00 -17.94 -2.40
N LYS A 197 18.62 -17.28 -3.50
CA LYS A 197 19.22 -17.42 -4.84
C LYS A 197 19.61 -16.08 -5.48
N PRO A 198 20.39 -15.21 -4.81
CA PRO A 198 20.68 -13.88 -5.32
C PRO A 198 21.56 -13.93 -6.58
N LEU A 199 21.32 -13.04 -7.54
CA LEU A 199 22.09 -12.97 -8.80
C LEU A 199 22.94 -11.70 -8.89
N HIS A 200 22.34 -10.51 -8.78
CA HIS A 200 23.02 -9.23 -8.90
C HIS A 200 23.19 -8.50 -7.57
N VAL A 201 23.85 -9.16 -6.62
CA VAL A 201 24.19 -8.58 -5.31
C VAL A 201 25.63 -8.08 -5.29
N HIS A 202 25.80 -6.82 -4.95
CA HIS A 202 27.08 -6.26 -4.57
C HIS A 202 27.11 -6.14 -3.04
N GLY A 203 28.01 -6.90 -2.41
CA GLY A 203 28.24 -6.87 -0.97
C GLY A 203 28.93 -5.60 -0.49
#